data_AF-A0A8T4YD09-F1
#
_entry.id   AF-A0A8T4YD09-F1
#
_cell.length_a   1.000
_cell.length_b   1.000
_cell.length_c   1.000
_cell.angle_alpha   90.00
_cell.angle_beta   90.00
_cell.angle_gamma   90.00
#
_symmetry.space_group_name_H-M   'P 1'
#
loop_
_entity.id
_entity.type
_entity.pdbx_description
1 polymer ?
#
loop_
_entity_poly.entity_id
_entity_poly.type
_entity_poly.pdbx_seq_one_letter_code
_entity_poly.pdbx_strand_id
1 'polypeptide(L)'
;MEPLADRKEFVEDLKKQWKTLWRERVDDRVRAEAIADKNYDLLFVERGTVIFATRKFKMLSLREILQLHGVIDVERAIGPHPSVGGWGKFIKTTIVPQQRSRNGKRVRRYFEFEEKEKQQLKKGGRGWLHIV
;
A
#
# COMPACT_ATOMS: atom_id res chain seq x y z
N MET A 1 27.14 -14.70 8.19
CA MET A 1 26.21 -14.07 7.24
C MET A 1 24.95 -14.92 7.29
N GLU A 2 23.92 -14.46 8.00
CA GLU A 2 22.70 -15.28 8.17
C GLU A 2 21.95 -15.43 6.83
N PRO A 3 21.30 -16.58 6.58
CA PRO A 3 20.59 -16.83 5.34
C PRO A 3 19.51 -15.78 5.06
N LEU A 4 19.42 -15.35 3.80
CA LEU A 4 18.39 -14.41 3.34
C LEU A 4 16.96 -14.96 3.46
N ALA A 5 16.80 -16.30 3.54
CA ALA A 5 15.52 -16.97 3.77
C ALA A 5 15.02 -16.71 5.19
N ASP A 6 15.86 -16.99 6.18
CA ASP A 6 15.61 -16.74 7.60
C ASP A 6 15.23 -15.27 7.85
N ARG A 7 15.85 -14.35 7.10
CA ARG A 7 15.55 -12.93 7.19
C ARG A 7 14.17 -12.54 6.63
N LYS A 8 13.68 -13.20 5.58
CA LYS A 8 12.34 -12.95 5.04
C LYS A 8 11.27 -13.50 5.98
N GLU A 9 11.49 -14.71 6.49
CA GLU A 9 10.58 -15.34 7.46
C GLU A 9 10.48 -14.50 8.73
N PHE A 10 11.62 -14.02 9.24
CA PHE A 10 11.67 -13.09 10.37
C PHE A 10 10.84 -11.82 10.15
N VAL A 11 10.97 -11.18 8.98
CA VAL A 11 10.21 -9.97 8.67
C VAL A 11 8.71 -10.26 8.57
N GLU A 12 8.33 -11.41 8.03
CA GLU A 12 6.92 -11.81 7.94
C GLU A 12 6.34 -12.13 9.32
N ASP A 13 7.08 -12.80 10.21
CA ASP A 13 6.67 -13.04 11.59
C ASP A 13 6.53 -11.74 12.38
N LEU A 14 7.46 -10.80 12.20
CA LEU A 14 7.38 -9.47 12.80
C LEU A 14 6.14 -8.71 12.30
N LYS A 15 5.85 -8.75 10.98
CA LYS A 15 4.61 -8.19 10.42
C LYS A 15 3.36 -8.87 10.93
N LYS A 16 3.40 -10.18 11.19
CA LYS A 16 2.28 -10.94 11.75
C LYS A 16 2.01 -10.46 13.17
N GLN A 17 3.03 -10.36 14.01
CA GLN A 17 2.90 -9.78 15.35
C GLN A 17 2.36 -8.35 15.29
N TRP A 18 2.88 -7.53 14.37
CA TRP A 18 2.41 -6.16 14.17
C TRP A 18 0.91 -6.09 13.86
N LYS A 19 0.42 -6.91 12.93
CA LYS A 19 -1.01 -6.97 12.58
C LYS A 19 -1.85 -7.43 13.77
N THR A 20 -1.38 -8.45 14.49
CA THR A 20 -2.08 -8.98 15.67
C THR A 20 -2.17 -7.94 16.78
N LEU A 21 -1.07 -7.21 17.08
CA LEU A 21 -1.03 -6.12 18.05
C LEU A 21 -2.12 -5.09 17.77
N TRP A 22 -2.17 -4.58 16.55
CA TRP A 22 -3.15 -3.55 16.21
C TRP A 22 -4.59 -4.07 16.18
N ARG A 23 -4.81 -5.35 15.87
CA ARG A 23 -6.15 -5.95 15.84
C ARG A 23 -6.69 -6.26 17.24
N GLU A 24 -5.83 -6.74 18.13
CA GLU A 24 -6.22 -7.28 19.45
C GLU A 24 -5.95 -6.31 20.60
N ARG A 25 -5.42 -5.11 20.32
CA ARG A 25 -5.19 -4.07 21.34
C ARG A 25 -6.46 -3.76 22.14
N VAL A 26 -6.27 -3.39 23.39
CA VAL A 26 -7.32 -2.89 24.28
C VAL A 26 -7.38 -1.38 24.16
N ASP A 27 -8.53 -0.84 23.77
CA ASP A 27 -8.75 0.60 23.69
C ASP A 27 -9.34 1.11 25.03
N ASP A 28 -8.53 1.82 25.83
CA ASP A 28 -8.97 2.55 27.02
C ASP A 28 -9.62 3.86 26.58
N ARG A 29 -10.96 3.89 26.62
CA ARG A 29 -11.77 5.05 26.22
C ARG A 29 -11.66 6.23 27.18
N VAL A 30 -11.35 6.00 28.46
CA VAL A 30 -11.29 7.06 29.46
C VAL A 30 -10.01 7.85 29.28
N ARG A 31 -8.89 7.15 29.08
CA ARG A 31 -7.58 7.78 28.89
C ARG A 31 -7.27 8.10 27.42
N ALA A 32 -8.10 7.58 26.50
CA ALA A 32 -7.86 7.64 25.05
C ALA A 32 -6.49 7.06 24.69
N GLU A 33 -6.20 5.90 25.27
CA GLU A 33 -4.98 5.12 25.12
C GLU A 33 -5.33 3.77 24.47
N ALA A 34 -4.43 3.23 23.66
CA ALA A 34 -4.49 1.85 23.20
C ALA A 34 -3.33 1.07 23.81
N ILE A 35 -3.65 -0.08 24.37
CA ILE A 35 -2.79 -0.87 25.23
C ILE A 35 -2.60 -2.25 24.61
N ALA A 36 -1.37 -2.77 24.67
CA ALA A 36 -1.07 -4.12 24.22
C ALA A 36 -1.75 -5.16 25.14
N ASP A 37 -2.55 -6.06 24.56
CA ASP A 37 -3.24 -7.13 25.30
C ASP A 37 -2.28 -8.26 25.72
N LYS A 38 -1.18 -8.44 24.98
CA LYS A 38 -0.22 -9.55 25.10
C LYS A 38 1.23 -9.06 24.96
N ASN A 39 2.17 -9.95 25.22
CA ASN A 39 3.58 -9.74 24.93
C ASN A 39 3.85 -9.98 23.43
N TYR A 40 4.64 -9.10 22.83
CA TYR A 40 5.10 -9.17 21.45
C TYR A 40 6.61 -8.97 21.42
N ASP A 41 7.35 -10.07 21.60
CA ASP A 41 8.80 -10.03 21.78
C ASP A 41 9.54 -9.42 20.58
N LEU A 42 9.06 -9.70 19.36
CA LEU A 42 9.66 -9.14 18.13
C LEU A 42 9.44 -7.63 18.00
N LEU A 43 8.45 -7.08 18.70
CA LEU A 43 8.13 -5.65 18.69
C LEU A 43 8.71 -4.92 19.90
N PHE A 44 9.34 -5.64 20.85
CA PHE A 44 9.77 -5.11 22.15
C PHE A 44 8.62 -4.50 22.96
N VAL A 45 7.44 -5.12 22.88
CA VAL A 45 6.22 -4.63 23.57
C VAL A 45 5.74 -5.67 24.57
N GLU A 46 5.67 -5.28 25.84
CA GLU A 46 5.08 -6.11 26.89
C GLU A 46 3.57 -5.85 27.02
N ARG A 47 2.85 -6.82 27.58
CA ARG A 47 1.44 -6.68 27.92
C ARG A 47 1.24 -5.50 28.86
N GLY A 48 0.24 -4.66 28.56
CA GLY A 48 -0.02 -3.44 29.32
C GLY A 48 0.75 -2.21 28.82
N THR A 49 1.67 -2.37 27.85
CA THR A 49 2.36 -1.23 27.24
C THR A 49 1.38 -0.40 26.42
N VAL A 50 1.39 0.92 26.63
CA VAL A 50 0.64 1.88 25.79
C VAL A 50 1.32 1.97 24.43
N ILE A 51 0.62 1.58 23.38
CA ILE A 51 1.12 1.57 21.98
C ILE A 51 0.62 2.77 21.16
N PHE A 52 -0.42 3.43 21.65
CA PHE A 52 -0.98 4.65 21.09
C PHE A 52 -1.64 5.46 22.19
N ALA A 53 -1.47 6.78 22.16
CA ALA A 53 -2.24 7.69 22.99
C ALA A 53 -2.47 9.00 22.24
N THR A 54 -3.60 9.64 22.52
CA THR A 54 -3.95 10.93 21.89
C THR A 54 -3.08 12.10 22.37
N ARG A 55 -2.49 12.00 23.57
CA ARG A 55 -1.71 13.09 24.18
C ARG A 55 -0.21 12.76 24.22
N LYS A 56 0.61 13.66 23.65
CA LYS A 56 2.09 13.68 23.74
C LYS A 56 2.72 12.28 23.74
N PHE A 57 2.40 11.46 22.76
CA PHE A 57 2.89 10.10 22.65
C PHE A 57 3.57 9.87 21.30
N LYS A 58 4.76 9.27 21.33
CA LYS A 58 5.46 8.84 20.11
C LYS A 58 4.87 7.50 19.69
N MET A 59 4.12 7.50 18.59
CA MET A 59 3.51 6.27 18.07
C MET A 59 4.58 5.22 17.75
N LEU A 60 4.25 3.97 18.07
CA LEU A 60 5.08 2.83 17.70
C LEU A 60 5.27 2.80 16.18
N SER A 61 6.52 2.66 15.72
CA SER A 61 6.87 2.68 14.30
C SER A 61 7.50 1.36 13.89
N LEU A 62 6.83 0.64 12.99
CA LEU A 62 7.33 -0.61 12.43
C LEU A 62 8.71 -0.43 11.76
N ARG A 63 8.94 0.73 11.15
CA ARG A 63 10.21 1.07 10.52
C ARG A 63 11.36 1.15 11.53
N GLU A 64 11.13 1.80 12.67
CA GLU A 64 12.14 1.93 13.73
C GLU A 64 12.46 0.56 14.34
N ILE A 65 11.44 -0.27 14.56
CA ILE A 65 11.62 -1.64 15.08
C ILE A 65 12.46 -2.48 14.10
N LEU A 66 12.18 -2.41 12.80
CA LEU A 66 12.98 -3.13 11.79
C LEU A 66 14.44 -2.64 11.74
N GLN A 67 14.68 -1.34 11.96
CA GLN A 67 16.03 -0.79 12.07
C GLN A 67 16.76 -1.29 13.32
N LEU A 68 16.07 -1.40 14.46
CA LEU A 68 16.64 -1.94 15.70
C LEU A 68 17.09 -3.40 15.54
N HIS A 69 16.35 -4.20 14.77
CA HIS A 69 16.75 -5.56 14.39
C HIS A 69 17.83 -5.62 13.30
N GLY A 70 18.39 -4.48 12.87
CA GLY A 70 19.48 -4.42 11.88
C GLY A 70 19.03 -4.69 10.44
N VAL A 71 17.74 -4.52 10.12
CA VAL A 71 17.26 -4.72 8.75
C VAL A 71 17.73 -3.57 7.86
N ILE A 72 18.78 -3.80 7.07
CA ILE A 72 19.36 -2.84 6.10
C ILE A 72 18.35 -2.35 5.03
N ASP A 73 17.46 -3.22 4.50
CA ASP A 73 16.55 -2.87 3.38
C ASP A 73 15.09 -2.69 3.84
N VAL A 74 14.87 -1.76 4.77
CA VAL A 74 13.55 -1.52 5.40
C VAL A 74 12.51 -1.02 4.39
N GLU A 75 12.93 -0.15 3.48
CA GLU A 75 12.03 0.46 2.48
C GLU A 75 11.42 -0.59 1.55
N ARG A 76 12.21 -1.60 1.17
CA ARG A 76 11.70 -2.73 0.37
C ARG A 76 10.74 -3.62 1.16
N ALA A 77 10.94 -3.76 2.48
CA ALA A 77 10.11 -4.61 3.33
C ALA A 77 8.72 -4.03 3.63
N ILE A 78 8.61 -2.71 3.82
CA ILE A 78 7.36 -2.03 4.19
C ILE A 78 6.57 -1.58 2.94
N GLY A 79 7.28 -1.23 1.86
CA GLY A 79 6.68 -0.62 0.68
C GLY A 79 6.36 0.86 0.86
N PRO A 80 6.00 1.57 -0.23
CA PRO A 80 5.79 3.01 -0.21
C PRO A 80 4.54 3.40 0.58
N HIS A 81 4.56 4.61 1.15
CA HIS A 81 3.43 5.16 1.91
C HIS A 81 2.13 5.19 1.06
N PRO A 82 0.95 4.86 1.60
CA PRO A 82 -0.30 4.77 0.84
C PRO A 82 -0.67 6.03 0.04
N SER A 83 -0.34 7.22 0.54
CA SER A 83 -0.61 8.49 -0.16
C SER A 83 0.14 8.63 -1.49
N VAL A 84 1.33 8.03 -1.60
CA VAL A 84 2.13 8.00 -2.83
C VAL A 84 1.45 7.09 -3.87
N GLY A 85 0.76 6.06 -3.38
CA GLY A 85 0.18 4.98 -4.17
C GLY A 85 1.23 3.92 -4.51
N GLY A 86 0.81 2.66 -4.50
CA GLY A 86 1.72 1.53 -4.72
C GLY A 86 2.27 1.46 -6.15
N TRP A 87 3.07 0.43 -6.40
CA TRP A 87 3.69 0.15 -7.70
C TRP A 87 2.70 0.19 -8.87
N GLY A 88 1.45 -0.25 -8.67
CA GLY A 88 0.42 -0.16 -9.70
C GLY A 88 0.07 1.28 -10.13
N LYS A 89 0.02 2.23 -9.20
CA LYS A 89 -0.21 3.65 -9.53
C LYS A 89 0.99 4.21 -10.27
N PHE A 90 2.21 3.93 -9.77
CA PHE A 90 3.45 4.31 -10.44
C PHE A 90 3.48 3.82 -11.89
N ILE A 91 3.27 2.51 -12.13
CA ILE A 91 3.25 1.94 -13.48
C ILE A 91 2.25 2.68 -14.38
N LYS A 92 1.04 2.94 -13.88
CA LYS A 92 -0.01 3.66 -14.64
C LYS A 92 0.34 5.12 -14.94
N THR A 93 1.06 5.81 -14.06
CA THR A 93 1.35 7.25 -14.20
C THR A 93 2.67 7.53 -14.90
N THR A 94 3.70 6.71 -14.70
CA THR A 94 5.04 6.96 -15.26
C THR A 94 5.33 6.10 -16.48
N ILE A 95 5.06 4.78 -16.41
CA ILE A 95 5.48 3.82 -17.44
C ILE A 95 4.48 3.76 -18.60
N VAL A 96 3.18 3.58 -18.32
CA VAL A 96 2.14 3.41 -19.34
C VAL A 96 2.03 4.62 -20.29
N PRO A 97 2.05 5.88 -19.82
CA PRO A 97 1.97 7.04 -20.71
C PRO A 97 3.21 7.18 -21.61
N GLN A 98 4.39 6.84 -21.08
CA GLN A 98 5.64 6.83 -21.84
C GLN A 98 5.61 5.80 -22.98
N GLN A 99 5.05 4.61 -22.74
CA GLN A 99 4.88 3.60 -23.79
C GLN A 99 3.84 3.99 -24.83
N ARG A 100 2.73 4.63 -24.43
CA ARG A 100 1.71 5.15 -25.36
C ARG A 100 2.26 6.26 -26.26
N SER A 101 3.13 7.13 -25.74
CA SER A 101 3.84 8.14 -26.54
C SER A 101 4.76 7.50 -27.60
N ARG A 102 5.46 6.42 -27.24
CA ARG A 102 6.35 5.68 -28.16
C ARG A 102 5.57 4.90 -29.23
N ASN A 103 4.47 4.23 -28.88
CA ASN A 103 3.65 3.47 -29.84
C ASN A 103 2.65 4.32 -30.63
N GLY A 104 2.13 5.41 -30.06
CA GLY A 104 1.19 6.31 -30.73
C GLY A 104 1.77 7.01 -31.96
N LYS A 105 3.10 7.20 -32.00
CA LYS A 105 3.82 7.72 -33.17
C LYS A 105 4.00 6.69 -34.28
N ARG A 106 3.92 5.39 -33.99
CA ARG A 106 3.98 4.30 -35.00
C ARG A 106 2.62 3.98 -35.60
N VAL A 107 1.57 3.93 -34.77
CA VAL A 107 0.22 3.54 -35.23
C VAL A 107 -0.48 4.63 -36.03
N ARG A 108 -0.21 5.91 -35.75
CA ARG A 108 -0.79 7.03 -36.54
C ARG A 108 -0.40 7.05 -38.02
N ARG A 109 0.66 6.34 -38.43
CA ARG A 109 1.09 6.30 -39.84
C ARG A 109 0.38 5.25 -40.69
N TYR A 110 -0.34 4.31 -40.08
CA TYR A 110 -0.96 3.19 -40.82
C TYR A 110 -2.50 3.27 -40.88
N PHE A 111 -3.11 4.22 -40.19
CA PHE A 111 -4.55 4.30 -40.05
C PHE A 111 -5.03 5.75 -40.09
N GLU A 112 -5.03 6.32 -41.30
CA GLU A 112 -6.04 7.33 -41.66
C GLU A 112 -7.38 6.60 -41.76
N PHE A 113 -8.00 6.30 -40.62
CA PHE A 113 -9.39 5.86 -40.64
C PHE A 113 -10.23 7.08 -40.96
N GLU A 114 -11.00 7.00 -42.05
CA GLU A 114 -12.17 7.85 -42.27
C GLU A 114 -12.92 8.05 -40.94
N GLU A 115 -13.28 9.29 -40.63
CA GLU A 115 -13.97 9.64 -39.40
C GLU A 115 -15.25 8.81 -39.29
N LYS A 116 -15.24 7.77 -38.44
CA LYS A 116 -16.43 6.95 -38.21
C LYS A 116 -17.52 7.84 -37.60
N GLU A 117 -18.67 7.91 -38.27
CA GLU A 117 -19.83 8.64 -37.78
C GLU A 117 -20.17 8.24 -36.35
N LYS A 118 -20.35 9.25 -35.49
CA LYS A 118 -20.65 9.04 -34.07
C LYS A 118 -22.09 8.53 -33.95
N GLN A 119 -22.26 7.25 -33.61
CA GLN A 119 -23.57 6.69 -33.28
C GLN A 119 -24.22 7.47 -32.14
N GLN A 120 -25.47 7.89 -32.34
CA GLN A 120 -26.21 8.65 -31.34
C GLN A 120 -26.47 7.81 -30.08
N LEU A 121 -26.26 8.43 -28.91
CA LEU A 121 -26.55 7.81 -27.62
C LEU A 121 -28.05 7.81 -27.34
N LYS A 122 -28.53 6.79 -26.62
CA LYS A 122 -29.90 6.79 -26.10
C LYS A 122 -30.14 7.98 -25.16
N LYS A 123 -31.38 8.47 -25.11
CA LYS A 123 -31.78 9.56 -24.19
C LYS A 123 -31.49 9.11 -22.75
N GLY A 124 -30.55 9.77 -22.09
CA GLY A 124 -30.02 9.38 -20.77
C GLY A 124 -28.56 8.88 -20.76
N GLY A 125 -27.88 8.88 -21.91
CA GLY A 125 -26.43 8.69 -22.00
C GLY A 125 -25.94 7.26 -21.74
N ARG A 126 -26.85 6.28 -21.59
CA ARG A 126 -26.50 4.87 -21.39
C ARG A 126 -26.97 4.04 -22.58
N GLY A 127 -25.99 3.52 -23.32
CA GLY A 127 -26.20 2.60 -24.44
C GLY A 127 -26.32 3.29 -25.80
N TRP A 128 -26.07 2.50 -26.83
CA TRP A 128 -26.13 2.91 -28.23
C TRP A 128 -27.55 2.72 -28.78
N LEU A 129 -28.03 3.64 -29.62
CA LEU A 129 -29.21 3.41 -30.44
C LEU A 129 -28.84 2.41 -31.53
N HIS A 130 -29.44 1.23 -31.50
CA HIS A 130 -29.41 0.34 -32.65
C HIS A 130 -30.41 0.89 -33.65
N ILE A 131 -29.90 1.51 -34.71
CA ILE A 131 -30.69 1.81 -35.92
C ILE A 131 -30.62 0.52 -36.75
N VAL A 132 -31.76 -0.13 -36.95
CA VAL A 132 -31.93 -1.24 -37.90
C VAL A 132 -32.13 -0.65 -39.28
#